data_AF-A0A946AE03-F1
#
_entry.id   AF-A0A946AE03-F1
#
_cell.length_a   1.000
_cell.length_b   1.000
_cell.length_c   1.000
_cell.angle_alpha   90.00
_cell.angle_beta   90.00
_cell.angle_gamma   90.00
#
_symmetry.space_group_name_H-M   'P 1'
#
loop_
_entity.id
_entity.type
_entity.pdbx_description
1 polymer ?
#
loop_
_entity_poly.entity_id
_entity_poly.type
_entity_poly.pdbx_seq_one_letter_code
_entity_poly.pdbx_strand_id
1 'polypeptide(L)'
;MSFEKLARWAVLGLIAAGIIVFILRATEEPTAQTVDIVVPVLSQAAVTGQTLFETNCAQCHGTNGSGSNKGPPLIHSIYNAGHHADVSFLLAARNGVAQHHWRFGAMPPQPQVSDDDVAKVVRFIREIQQANGIEYEEHVM
;
A
#
# COMPACT_ATOMS: atom_id res chain seq x y z
N MET A 1 20.54 6.12 54.21
CA MET A 1 19.55 6.59 53.23
C MET A 1 18.27 5.80 53.46
N SER A 2 17.12 6.44 53.76
CA SER A 2 15.92 5.72 54.23
C SER A 2 15.24 4.92 53.09
N PHE A 3 14.60 3.80 53.46
CA PHE A 3 13.89 2.91 52.54
C PHE A 3 12.87 3.66 51.65
N GLU A 4 12.19 4.66 52.21
CA GLU A 4 11.26 5.51 51.45
C GLU A 4 11.92 6.32 50.33
N LYS A 5 13.17 6.78 50.54
CA LYS A 5 13.91 7.49 49.49
C LYS A 5 14.30 6.53 48.37
N LEU A 6 14.73 5.31 48.70
CA LEU A 6 15.04 4.27 47.71
C LEU A 6 13.80 3.88 46.88
N ALA A 7 12.65 3.71 47.52
CA ALA A 7 11.40 3.40 46.83
C ALA A 7 10.96 4.52 45.88
N ARG A 8 11.08 5.80 46.30
CA ARG A 8 10.75 6.95 45.46
C ARG A 8 11.65 7.06 44.22
N TRP A 9 12.96 6.84 44.37
CA TRP A 9 13.88 6.85 43.23
C TRP A 9 13.65 5.68 42.27
N ALA A 10 13.28 4.50 42.78
CA ALA A 10 12.93 3.36 41.93
C ALA A 10 11.66 3.63 41.09
N VAL A 11 10.61 4.21 41.69
CA VAL A 11 9.37 4.56 40.97
C VAL A 11 9.62 5.64 39.92
N LEU A 12 10.39 6.69 40.25
CA LEU A 12 10.74 7.73 39.30
C LEU A 12 11.59 7.19 38.13
N GLY A 13 12.50 6.26 38.42
CA GLY A 13 13.29 5.57 37.39
C GLY A 13 12.43 4.75 36.44
N LEU A 14 11.43 4.01 36.94
CA LEU A 14 10.50 3.24 36.12
C LEU A 14 9.60 4.12 35.26
N ILE A 15 9.10 5.24 35.80
CA ILE A 15 8.29 6.21 35.05
C ILE A 15 9.14 6.85 33.93
N ALA A 16 10.37 7.28 34.25
CA ALA A 16 11.27 7.86 33.26
C ALA A 16 11.61 6.86 32.15
N ALA A 17 11.92 5.60 32.51
CA ALA A 17 12.16 4.53 31.54
C ALA A 17 10.92 4.26 30.67
N GLY A 18 9.72 4.25 31.26
CA GLY A 18 8.46 4.08 30.53
C GLY A 18 8.20 5.23 29.54
N ILE A 19 8.44 6.48 29.96
CA ILE A 19 8.32 7.66 29.09
C ILE A 19 9.34 7.59 27.94
N ILE A 20 10.59 7.23 28.23
CA ILE A 20 11.64 7.08 27.22
C ILE A 20 11.24 6.01 26.20
N VAL A 21 10.79 4.83 26.64
CA VAL A 21 10.34 3.76 25.74
C VAL A 21 9.12 4.19 24.92
N PHE A 22 8.17 4.93 25.52
CA PHE A 22 7.01 5.46 24.82
C PHE A 22 7.41 6.46 23.73
N ILE A 23 8.30 7.40 24.04
CA ILE A 23 8.80 8.39 23.07
C ILE A 23 9.56 7.67 21.93
N LEU A 24 10.42 6.71 22.25
CA LEU A 24 11.17 5.94 21.24
C LEU A 24 10.24 5.16 20.28
N ARG A 25 9.11 4.64 20.78
CA ARG A 25 8.11 3.95 19.95
C ARG A 25 7.20 4.91 19.20
N ALA A 26 6.87 6.06 19.78
CA ALA A 26 6.02 7.06 19.15
C ALA A 26 6.67 7.71 17.91
N THR A 27 7.99 7.56 17.74
CA THR A 27 8.75 8.00 16.55
C THR A 27 8.89 6.92 15.47
N GLU A 28 8.32 5.73 15.65
CA GLU A 28 8.23 4.75 14.58
C GLU A 28 7.18 5.22 13.56
N GLU A 29 7.66 5.92 12.52
CA GLU A 29 6.86 6.19 11.31
C GLU A 29 6.28 4.86 10.80
N PRO A 30 5.00 4.81 10.39
CA PRO A 30 4.42 3.61 9.77
C PRO A 30 5.36 3.17 8.66
N THR A 31 5.95 1.98 8.81
CA THR A 31 6.86 1.44 7.81
C THR A 31 6.10 1.40 6.50
N ALA A 32 6.49 2.26 5.56
CA ALA A 32 5.93 2.25 4.22
C ALA A 32 6.03 0.80 3.73
N GLN A 33 4.89 0.17 3.45
CA GLN A 33 4.86 -1.22 3.02
C GLN A 33 5.29 -1.28 1.56
N THR A 34 6.58 -1.06 1.32
CA THR A 34 7.21 -1.17 0.01
C THR A 34 7.58 -2.64 -0.20
N VAL A 35 6.98 -3.26 -1.20
CA VAL A 35 7.30 -4.62 -1.62
C VAL A 35 8.46 -4.55 -2.63
N ASP A 36 9.45 -5.44 -2.52
CA ASP A 36 10.46 -5.62 -3.57
C ASP A 36 9.80 -6.23 -4.82
N ILE A 37 9.78 -5.49 -5.93
CA ILE A 37 9.05 -5.85 -7.15
C ILE A 37 10.00 -6.33 -8.24
N VAL A 38 9.70 -7.50 -8.81
CA VAL A 38 10.22 -7.95 -10.10
C VAL A 38 9.41 -7.32 -11.22
N VAL A 39 10.05 -6.55 -12.11
CA VAL A 39 9.43 -6.01 -13.31
C VAL A 39 9.79 -6.90 -14.51
N PRO A 40 8.82 -7.57 -15.16
CA PRO A 40 9.11 -8.44 -16.30
C PRO A 40 9.33 -7.63 -17.58
N VAL A 41 9.65 -8.33 -18.68
CA VAL A 41 9.48 -7.76 -20.03
C VAL A 41 7.99 -7.58 -20.27
N LEU A 42 7.57 -6.33 -20.43
CA LEU A 42 6.17 -5.96 -20.54
C LEU A 42 5.64 -6.10 -21.98
N SER A 43 4.36 -6.43 -22.13
CA SER A 43 3.67 -6.27 -23.41
C SER A 43 3.59 -4.80 -23.82
N GLN A 44 3.37 -4.52 -25.12
CA GLN A 44 3.26 -3.14 -25.60
C GLN A 44 2.17 -2.34 -24.87
N ALA A 45 1.03 -2.98 -24.57
CA ALA A 45 -0.05 -2.36 -23.81
C ALA A 45 0.37 -2.07 -22.36
N ALA A 46 1.09 -2.99 -21.72
CA ALA A 46 1.61 -2.82 -20.37
C ALA A 46 2.73 -1.76 -20.29
N VAL A 47 3.56 -1.59 -21.33
CA VAL A 47 4.54 -0.48 -21.40
C VAL A 47 3.82 0.88 -21.38
N THR A 48 2.78 1.03 -22.20
CA THR A 48 1.95 2.25 -22.16
C THR A 48 1.25 2.39 -20.81
N GLY A 49 0.72 1.29 -20.27
CA GLY A 49 0.11 1.23 -18.94
C GLY A 49 1.05 1.67 -17.82
N GLN A 50 2.33 1.28 -17.87
CA GLN A 50 3.35 1.68 -16.90
C GLN A 50 3.54 3.19 -16.93
N THR A 51 3.70 3.78 -18.12
CA THR A 51 3.88 5.24 -18.24
C THR A 51 2.68 6.00 -17.68
N LEU A 52 1.46 5.53 -18.00
CA LEU A 52 0.22 6.08 -17.46
C LEU A 52 0.14 5.92 -15.93
N PHE A 53 0.54 4.77 -15.39
CA PHE A 53 0.54 4.50 -13.96
C PHE A 53 1.53 5.39 -13.22
N GLU A 54 2.76 5.52 -13.71
CA GLU A 54 3.78 6.41 -13.11
C GLU A 54 3.32 7.87 -13.10
N THR A 55 2.61 8.29 -14.15
CA THR A 55 2.12 9.67 -14.26
C THR A 55 0.93 9.95 -13.33
N ASN A 56 0.01 9.00 -13.20
CA ASN A 56 -1.30 9.27 -12.60
C ASN A 56 -1.53 8.60 -11.24
N CYS A 57 -0.80 7.53 -10.92
CA CYS A 57 -1.12 6.65 -9.80
C CYS A 57 0.03 6.50 -8.81
N ALA A 58 1.28 6.51 -9.28
CA ALA A 58 2.46 6.22 -8.46
C ALA A 58 2.69 7.21 -7.31
N GLN A 59 2.20 8.45 -7.41
CA GLN A 59 2.29 9.42 -6.31
C GLN A 59 1.62 8.89 -5.02
N CYS A 60 0.61 8.05 -5.13
CA CYS A 60 -0.07 7.42 -4.00
C CYS A 60 0.23 5.93 -3.88
N HIS A 61 0.27 5.20 -4.99
CA HIS A 61 0.46 3.74 -4.99
C HIS A 61 1.93 3.29 -5.10
N GLY A 62 2.89 4.23 -5.09
CA GLY A 62 4.31 3.94 -5.26
C GLY A 62 4.68 3.56 -6.69
N THR A 63 5.96 3.69 -7.03
CA THR A 63 6.49 3.28 -8.34
C THR A 63 6.21 1.79 -8.57
N ASN A 64 5.78 1.45 -9.78
CA ASN A 64 5.36 0.10 -10.16
C ASN A 64 4.25 -0.53 -9.27
N GLY A 65 3.54 0.27 -8.47
CA GLY A 65 2.51 -0.23 -7.56
C GLY A 65 3.06 -0.83 -6.27
N SER A 66 4.29 -0.47 -5.88
CA SER A 66 4.97 -0.95 -4.67
C SER A 66 4.32 -0.57 -3.35
N GLY A 67 3.36 0.35 -3.36
CA GLY A 67 2.81 0.98 -2.17
C GLY A 67 3.65 2.19 -1.74
N SER A 68 3.03 3.05 -0.95
CA SER A 68 3.69 4.20 -0.30
C SER A 68 3.04 4.50 1.04
N ASN A 69 3.46 5.58 1.71
CA ASN A 69 2.76 6.08 2.90
C ASN A 69 1.40 6.75 2.59
N LYS A 70 1.05 6.94 1.31
CA LYS A 70 -0.20 7.58 0.87
C LYS A 70 -1.23 6.60 0.30
N GLY A 71 -0.83 5.38 -0.02
CA GLY A 71 -1.70 4.43 -0.71
C GLY A 71 -1.13 3.01 -0.70
N PRO A 72 -2.00 2.01 -0.86
CA PRO A 72 -1.63 0.61 -0.69
C PRO A 72 -0.78 0.08 -1.84
N PRO A 73 0.02 -0.98 -1.59
CA PRO A 73 0.69 -1.73 -2.65
C PRO A 73 -0.34 -2.46 -3.51
N LEU A 74 -0.35 -2.18 -4.82
CA LEU A 74 -1.19 -2.91 -5.78
C LEU A 74 -0.58 -4.26 -6.16
N ILE A 75 0.72 -4.42 -5.91
CA ILE A 75 1.42 -5.70 -6.02
C ILE A 75 1.31 -6.42 -4.67
N HIS A 76 0.08 -6.88 -4.38
CA HIS A 76 -0.26 -7.62 -3.17
C HIS A 76 -1.34 -8.67 -3.48
N SER A 77 -1.29 -9.83 -2.82
CA SER A 77 -2.18 -10.97 -3.10
C SER A 77 -3.67 -10.62 -2.99
N ILE A 78 -4.06 -9.73 -2.07
CA ILE A 78 -5.45 -9.27 -1.93
C ILE A 78 -6.04 -8.69 -3.23
N TYR A 79 -5.19 -8.16 -4.10
CA TYR A 79 -5.59 -7.55 -5.36
C TYR A 79 -5.54 -8.54 -6.53
N ASN A 80 -5.41 -9.84 -6.27
CA ASN A 80 -5.47 -10.85 -7.31
C ASN A 80 -6.81 -10.81 -8.07
N ALA A 81 -6.83 -11.37 -9.29
CA ALA A 81 -7.98 -11.25 -10.18
C ALA A 81 -9.26 -11.97 -9.69
N GLY A 82 -9.16 -12.91 -8.74
CA GLY A 82 -10.32 -13.58 -8.16
C GLY A 82 -10.96 -12.81 -7.00
N HIS A 83 -10.19 -11.98 -6.29
CA HIS A 83 -10.73 -11.11 -5.23
C HIS A 83 -11.02 -9.68 -5.72
N HIS A 84 -10.15 -9.11 -6.55
CA HIS A 84 -10.34 -7.80 -7.20
C HIS A 84 -10.16 -7.98 -8.71
N ALA A 85 -11.25 -8.31 -9.40
CA ALA A 85 -11.24 -8.42 -10.86
C ALA A 85 -10.86 -7.10 -11.54
N ASP A 86 -10.51 -7.15 -12.83
CA ASP A 86 -10.07 -5.98 -13.60
C ASP A 86 -11.10 -4.83 -13.61
N VAL A 87 -12.39 -5.18 -13.63
CA VAL A 87 -13.48 -4.20 -13.54
C VAL A 87 -13.47 -3.45 -12.21
N SER A 88 -12.99 -4.06 -11.12
CA SER A 88 -12.87 -3.39 -9.82
C SER A 88 -11.84 -2.27 -9.86
N PHE A 89 -10.71 -2.47 -10.56
CA PHE A 89 -9.73 -1.41 -10.77
C PHE A 89 -10.27 -0.28 -11.64
N LEU A 90 -10.99 -0.64 -12.72
CA LEU A 90 -11.64 0.35 -13.58
C LEU A 90 -12.63 1.22 -12.79
N LEU A 91 -13.51 0.59 -12.02
CA LEU A 91 -14.50 1.30 -11.22
C LEU A 91 -13.85 2.11 -10.09
N ALA A 92 -12.77 1.61 -9.49
CA ALA A 92 -12.02 2.36 -8.49
C ALA A 92 -11.38 3.62 -9.07
N ALA A 93 -10.75 3.52 -10.23
CA ALA A 93 -10.21 4.69 -10.93
C ALA A 93 -11.32 5.67 -11.33
N ARG A 94 -12.45 5.17 -11.85
CA ARG A 94 -13.55 6.00 -12.34
C ARG A 94 -14.34 6.70 -11.23
N ASN A 95 -14.68 5.97 -10.17
CA ASN A 95 -15.63 6.42 -9.14
C ASN A 95 -14.99 6.66 -7.77
N GLY A 96 -13.71 6.32 -7.60
CA GLY A 96 -13.08 6.22 -6.28
C GLY A 96 -13.57 4.99 -5.50
N VAL A 97 -12.97 4.76 -4.34
CA VAL A 97 -13.40 3.69 -3.41
C VAL A 97 -13.35 4.17 -1.97
N ALA A 98 -14.32 3.72 -1.17
CA ALA A 98 -14.25 3.84 0.27
C ALA A 98 -13.12 2.96 0.83
N GLN A 99 -12.60 3.34 1.99
CA GLN A 99 -11.57 2.57 2.69
C GLN A 99 -12.13 1.20 3.14
N HIS A 100 -11.48 0.08 2.78
CA HIS A 100 -11.93 -1.25 3.20
C HIS A 100 -10.86 -2.33 3.45
N HIS A 101 -9.65 -2.24 2.87
CA HIS A 101 -8.56 -3.21 3.15
C HIS A 101 -7.36 -2.61 3.89
N TRP A 102 -7.15 -1.32 3.73
CA TRP A 102 -5.99 -0.59 4.24
C TRP A 102 -6.43 0.66 4.99
N ARG A 103 -5.53 1.28 5.75
CA ARG A 103 -5.82 2.50 6.54
C ARG A 103 -5.28 3.77 5.89
N PHE A 104 -5.50 3.95 4.59
CA PHE A 104 -5.05 5.14 3.82
C PHE A 104 -6.16 6.18 3.56
N GLY A 105 -7.38 5.93 4.02
CA GLY A 105 -8.55 6.72 3.66
C GLY A 105 -9.21 6.27 2.36
N ALA A 106 -10.15 7.07 1.87
CA ALA A 106 -10.83 6.83 0.60
C ALA A 106 -9.92 7.21 -0.57
N MET A 107 -9.92 6.40 -1.63
CA MET A 107 -9.28 6.74 -2.90
C MET A 107 -10.22 7.65 -3.69
N PRO A 108 -9.78 8.85 -4.13
CA PRO A 108 -10.61 9.73 -4.96
C PRO A 108 -10.69 9.21 -6.41
N PRO A 109 -11.78 9.56 -7.14
CA PRO A 109 -11.86 9.36 -8.59
C PRO A 109 -10.67 9.99 -9.34
N GLN A 110 -10.27 9.38 -10.44
CA GLN A 110 -9.23 9.83 -11.36
C GLN A 110 -9.83 10.16 -12.74
N PRO A 111 -10.68 11.21 -12.85
CA PRO A 111 -11.44 11.52 -14.07
C PRO A 111 -10.55 11.96 -15.25
N GLN A 112 -9.29 12.30 -14.97
CA GLN A 112 -8.30 12.65 -15.99
C GLN A 112 -7.77 11.43 -16.78
N VAL A 113 -8.05 10.20 -16.32
CA VAL A 113 -7.61 8.98 -16.98
C VAL A 113 -8.81 8.31 -17.64
N SER A 114 -8.74 8.07 -18.95
CA SER A 114 -9.82 7.43 -19.69
C SER A 114 -9.94 5.93 -19.32
N ASP A 115 -11.11 5.33 -19.50
CA ASP A 115 -11.31 3.89 -19.29
C ASP A 115 -10.31 3.04 -20.09
N ASP A 116 -10.05 3.41 -21.34
CA ASP A 116 -9.10 2.72 -22.21
C ASP A 116 -7.67 2.82 -21.69
N ASP A 117 -7.32 3.91 -21.03
CA ASP A 117 -6.01 4.09 -20.40
C ASP A 117 -5.93 3.33 -19.08
N VAL A 118 -7.01 3.32 -18.29
CA VAL A 118 -7.11 2.47 -17.09
C VAL A 118 -6.98 1.00 -17.47
N ALA A 119 -7.56 0.53 -18.58
CA ALA A 119 -7.39 -0.85 -19.03
C ALA A 119 -5.90 -1.20 -19.32
N LYS A 120 -5.14 -0.26 -19.89
CA LYS A 120 -3.68 -0.43 -20.08
C LYS A 120 -2.94 -0.44 -18.75
N VAL A 121 -3.31 0.42 -17.80
CA VAL A 121 -2.77 0.41 -16.43
C VAL A 121 -3.06 -0.91 -15.72
N VAL A 122 -4.28 -1.43 -15.83
CA VAL A 122 -4.65 -2.74 -15.27
C VAL A 122 -3.80 -3.84 -15.91
N ARG A 123 -3.62 -3.82 -17.24
CA ARG A 123 -2.74 -4.77 -17.93
C ARG A 123 -1.31 -4.73 -17.38
N PHE A 124 -0.78 -3.54 -17.14
CA PHE A 124 0.52 -3.35 -16.50
C PHE A 124 0.58 -3.97 -15.09
N ILE A 125 -0.39 -3.65 -14.23
CA ILE A 125 -0.45 -4.18 -12.86
C ILE A 125 -0.54 -5.70 -12.87
N ARG A 126 -1.33 -6.30 -13.77
CA ARG A 126 -1.44 -7.77 -13.89
C ARG A 126 -0.14 -8.44 -14.30
N GLU A 127 0.60 -7.87 -15.25
CA GLU A 127 1.89 -8.43 -15.66
C GLU A 127 2.92 -8.36 -14.53
N ILE A 128 2.94 -7.25 -13.77
CA ILE A 128 3.78 -7.18 -12.57
C ILE A 128 3.33 -8.20 -11.52
N GLN A 129 2.03 -8.27 -11.20
CA GLN A 129 1.50 -9.25 -10.26
C GLN A 129 1.93 -10.68 -10.62
N GLN A 130 1.75 -11.08 -11.88
CA GLN A 130 2.14 -12.41 -12.36
C GLN A 130 3.66 -12.67 -12.19
N ALA A 131 4.50 -11.70 -12.54
CA ALA A 131 5.95 -11.81 -12.36
C ALA A 131 6.39 -11.91 -10.89
N ASN A 132 5.53 -11.48 -9.96
CA ASN A 132 5.73 -11.55 -8.52
C ASN A 132 4.93 -12.68 -7.86
N GLY A 133 4.43 -13.64 -8.64
CA GLY A 133 3.72 -14.83 -8.14
C GLY A 133 2.31 -14.54 -7.60
N ILE A 134 1.76 -13.37 -7.91
CA ILE A 134 0.37 -13.03 -7.58
C ILE A 134 -0.49 -13.40 -8.78
N GLU A 135 -1.08 -14.58 -8.71
CA GLU A 135 -1.96 -15.12 -9.76
C GLU A 135 -3.42 -15.10 -9.31
N TYR A 136 -4.34 -15.47 -10.20
CA TYR A 136 -5.74 -15.63 -9.84
C TYR A 136 -5.89 -16.66 -8.71
N GLU A 137 -6.60 -16.28 -7.64
CA GLU A 137 -6.98 -17.18 -6.57
C GLU A 137 -8.51 -17.24 -6.53
N GLU A 138 -9.07 -18.46 -6.57
CA GLU A 138 -10.52 -18.63 -6.47
C GLU A 138 -11.01 -18.08 -5.11
N HIS A 139 -11.91 -17.11 -5.17
CA HIS A 139 -12.48 -16.53 -3.97
C HIS A 139 -13.62 -17.42 -3.47
N VAL A 140 -13.28 -18.36 -2.59
CA VAL A 140 -14.27 -19.20 -1.91
C VAL A 140 -14.87 -18.37 -0.78
N MET A 141 -16.13 -17.97 -0.94
CA MET A 141 -16.91 -17.26 0.07
C MET A 141 -17.15 -18.09 1.33
#